data_AF-A0A286YD28-F1
#
_entry.id   AF-A0A286YD28-F1
#
_cell.length_a   1.000
_cell.length_b   1.000
_cell.length_c   1.000
_cell.angle_alpha   90.00
_cell.angle_beta   90.00
_cell.angle_gamma   90.00
#
_symmetry.space_group_name_H-M   'P 1'
#
loop_
_entity.id
_entity.type
_entity.pdbx_description
1 polymer ?
#
loop_
_entity_poly.entity_id
_entity_poly.type
_entity_poly.pdbx_seq_one_letter_code
_entity_poly.pdbx_strand_id
1 'polypeptide(L)'
;MDESVREKYAGQEDVFKCLGENILQNAFDGYNACIFAYGQTGSGKSYTMMGTADQPGLIPRLCSGLFERTQKEENEEQSFKVEVSYMEIYNEKVRDLLDPKGSRQTLKVREHSVLGPYVDGLSKLAVTSYKDIESLMSEGNKSRTVAATNM
;
A
#
# COMPACT_ATOMS: atom_id res chain seq x y z
N MET A 1 -18.34 -40.13 11.44
CA MET A 1 -18.26 -38.79 12.04
C MET A 1 -17.54 -37.93 11.05
N ASP A 2 -18.32 -37.10 10.39
CA ASP A 2 -17.98 -36.27 9.24
C ASP A 2 -17.49 -34.92 9.76
N GLU A 3 -16.18 -34.69 9.70
CA GLU A 3 -15.58 -33.36 9.77
C GLU A 3 -14.96 -33.09 8.40
N SER A 4 -15.81 -32.79 7.43
CA SER A 4 -15.39 -32.07 6.22
C SER A 4 -14.50 -30.89 6.62
N VAL A 5 -13.26 -30.90 6.13
CA VAL A 5 -12.23 -29.90 6.38
C VAL A 5 -12.72 -28.56 5.83
N ARG A 6 -13.42 -27.77 6.65
CA ARG A 6 -13.61 -26.34 6.42
C ARG A 6 -12.22 -25.72 6.43
N GLU A 7 -11.84 -25.04 5.35
CA GLU A 7 -10.63 -24.23 5.30
C GLU A 7 -10.61 -23.30 6.52
N LYS A 8 -9.68 -23.52 7.45
CA LYS A 8 -9.53 -22.72 8.68
C LYS A 8 -8.91 -21.34 8.42
N TYR A 9 -8.66 -20.98 7.16
CA TYR A 9 -7.96 -19.77 6.76
C TYR A 9 -8.89 -18.86 5.98
N ALA A 10 -8.97 -17.60 6.42
CA ALA A 10 -9.63 -16.54 5.66
C ALA A 10 -8.79 -16.20 4.42
N GLY A 11 -9.44 -16.12 3.25
CA GLY A 11 -8.79 -15.76 2.00
C GLY A 11 -8.53 -14.26 1.88
N GLN A 12 -7.84 -13.85 0.80
CA GLN A 12 -7.58 -12.43 0.51
C GLN A 12 -8.87 -11.61 0.41
N GLU A 13 -9.92 -12.21 -0.13
CA GLU A 13 -11.24 -11.61 -0.26
C GLU A 13 -11.89 -11.35 1.11
N ASP A 14 -11.83 -12.33 2.01
CA ASP A 14 -12.40 -12.21 3.36
C ASP A 14 -11.68 -11.12 4.16
N VAL A 15 -10.35 -11.05 4.04
CA VAL A 15 -9.53 -10.01 4.67
C VAL A 15 -9.89 -8.62 4.12
N PHE A 16 -10.08 -8.50 2.80
CA PHE A 16 -10.48 -7.24 2.17
C PHE A 16 -11.88 -6.79 2.59
N LYS A 17 -12.86 -7.69 2.64
CA LYS A 17 -14.21 -7.38 3.14
C LYS A 17 -14.22 -6.98 4.61
N CYS A 18 -13.44 -7.67 5.43
CA CYS A 18 -13.38 -7.42 6.86
C CYS A 18 -12.73 -6.05 7.19
N LEU A 19 -11.65 -5.69 6.49
CA LEU A 19 -10.81 -4.54 6.82
C LEU A 19 -10.73 -3.48 5.71
N GLY A 20 -10.52 -3.92 4.48
CA GLY A 20 -10.25 -3.05 3.33
C GLY A 20 -11.42 -2.13 2.98
N GLU A 21 -12.65 -2.66 2.91
CA GLU A 21 -13.84 -1.87 2.59
C GLU A 21 -14.07 -0.74 3.60
N ASN A 22 -13.96 -1.02 4.89
CA ASN A 22 -14.12 -0.03 5.96
C ASN A 22 -13.04 1.07 5.89
N ILE A 23 -11.80 0.69 5.59
CA ILE A 23 -10.69 1.64 5.47
C ILE A 23 -10.85 2.51 4.22
N LEU A 24 -11.33 1.93 3.12
CA LEU A 24 -11.66 2.68 1.92
C LEU A 24 -12.80 3.67 2.18
N GLN A 25 -13.87 3.23 2.86
CA GLN A 25 -14.97 4.11 3.25
C GLN A 25 -14.48 5.28 4.12
N ASN A 26 -13.65 5.01 5.14
CA ASN A 26 -13.05 6.06 5.97
C ASN A 26 -12.25 7.09 5.15
N ALA A 27 -11.51 6.63 4.13
CA ALA A 27 -10.76 7.53 3.25
C ALA A 27 -11.69 8.46 2.44
N PHE A 28 -12.81 7.94 1.93
CA PHE A 28 -13.82 8.76 1.23
C PHE A 28 -14.59 9.71 2.17
N ASP A 29 -14.71 9.35 3.45
CA ASP A 29 -15.28 10.21 4.49
C ASP A 29 -14.28 11.29 4.99
N GLY A 30 -13.07 11.33 4.43
CA GLY A 30 -12.04 12.33 4.76
C GLY A 30 -11.19 12.01 5.98
N TYR A 31 -11.22 10.76 6.48
CA TYR A 31 -10.40 10.33 7.59
C TYR A 31 -9.03 9.80 7.15
N ASN A 32 -8.02 10.05 7.99
CA ASN A 32 -6.73 9.37 7.90
C ASN A 32 -6.89 7.94 8.41
N ALA A 33 -6.57 6.96 7.56
CA ALA A 33 -6.66 5.54 7.89
C ALA A 33 -5.31 4.84 7.72
N CYS A 34 -5.05 3.81 8.53
CA CYS A 34 -3.79 3.07 8.51
C CYS A 34 -4.01 1.57 8.75
N ILE A 35 -3.39 0.74 7.93
CA ILE A 35 -3.24 -0.70 8.16
C ILE A 35 -1.74 -1.01 8.16
N PHE A 36 -1.26 -1.72 9.17
CA PHE A 36 0.11 -2.24 9.22
C PHE A 36 0.08 -3.73 9.55
N ALA A 37 0.95 -4.50 8.89
CA ALA A 37 1.07 -5.94 9.12
C ALA A 37 2.27 -6.23 10.04
N TYR A 38 2.04 -6.97 11.12
CA TYR A 38 3.05 -7.36 12.10
C TYR A 38 3.08 -8.88 12.28
N GLY A 39 4.27 -9.43 12.55
CA GLY A 39 4.50 -10.87 12.71
C GLY A 39 5.90 -11.31 12.30
N GLN A 40 6.26 -12.56 12.60
CA GLN A 40 7.56 -13.15 12.25
C GLN A 40 7.80 -13.27 10.73
N THR A 41 9.04 -13.43 10.28
CA THR A 41 9.34 -13.74 8.87
C THR A 41 8.62 -15.02 8.45
N GLY A 42 8.06 -15.02 7.23
CA GLY A 42 7.26 -16.13 6.71
C GLY A 42 5.80 -16.18 7.20
N SER A 43 5.38 -15.32 8.12
CA SER A 43 4.00 -15.34 8.68
C SER A 43 2.91 -14.75 7.76
N GLY A 44 3.22 -14.47 6.49
CA GLY A 44 2.24 -13.93 5.54
C GLY A 44 2.09 -12.41 5.48
N LYS A 45 2.87 -11.59 6.20
CA LYS A 45 2.74 -10.11 6.15
C LYS A 45 2.71 -9.51 4.73
N SER A 46 3.70 -9.86 3.90
CA SER A 46 3.76 -9.39 2.51
C SER A 46 2.63 -9.98 1.67
N TYR A 47 2.22 -11.22 1.95
CA TYR A 47 1.10 -11.87 1.27
C TYR A 47 -0.23 -11.18 1.59
N THR A 48 -0.48 -10.79 2.85
CA THR A 48 -1.69 -10.06 3.22
C THR A 48 -1.72 -8.64 2.62
N MET A 49 -0.60 -7.90 2.71
CA MET A 49 -0.56 -6.51 2.26
C MET A 49 -0.51 -6.38 0.73
N MET A 50 0.40 -7.10 0.07
CA MET A 50 0.61 -7.01 -1.39
C MET A 50 -0.02 -8.19 -2.12
N GLY A 51 0.10 -9.40 -1.57
CA GLY A 51 -0.37 -10.63 -2.22
C GLY A 51 0.56 -11.13 -3.31
N THR A 52 0.00 -11.96 -4.18
CA THR A 52 0.64 -12.43 -5.41
C THR A 52 -0.15 -11.94 -6.63
N ALA A 53 0.36 -12.16 -7.84
CA ALA A 53 -0.35 -11.82 -9.07
C ALA A 53 -1.74 -12.49 -9.14
N ASP A 54 -1.83 -13.76 -8.75
CA ASP A 54 -3.10 -14.52 -8.77
C ASP A 54 -3.97 -14.32 -7.53
N GLN A 55 -3.38 -13.83 -6.43
CA GLN A 55 -4.03 -13.62 -5.14
C GLN A 55 -3.68 -12.24 -4.58
N PRO A 56 -4.20 -11.15 -5.20
CA PRO A 56 -3.88 -9.78 -4.80
C PRO A 56 -4.27 -9.53 -3.35
N GLY A 57 -3.42 -8.82 -2.62
CA GLY A 57 -3.62 -8.48 -1.21
C GLY A 57 -4.41 -7.20 -1.00
N LEU A 58 -4.31 -6.64 0.20
CA LEU A 58 -5.03 -5.42 0.60
C LEU A 58 -4.70 -4.22 -0.28
N ILE A 59 -3.41 -3.93 -0.53
CA ILE A 59 -2.99 -2.71 -1.24
C ILE A 59 -3.53 -2.70 -2.69
N PRO A 60 -3.31 -3.72 -3.54
CA PRO A 60 -3.88 -3.73 -4.89
C PRO A 60 -5.41 -3.61 -4.90
N ARG A 61 -6.10 -4.30 -3.99
CA ARG A 61 -7.57 -4.25 -3.89
C ARG A 61 -8.09 -2.88 -3.46
N LEU A 62 -7.42 -2.25 -2.48
CA LEU A 62 -7.72 -0.89 -2.06
C LEU A 62 -7.54 0.10 -3.21
N CYS A 63 -6.44 0.01 -3.95
CA CYS A 63 -6.18 0.90 -5.08
C CYS A 63 -7.18 0.71 -6.23
N SER A 64 -7.57 -0.54 -6.53
CA SER A 64 -8.59 -0.85 -7.52
C SER A 64 -9.95 -0.28 -7.09
N GLY A 65 -10.39 -0.58 -5.87
CA GLY A 65 -11.67 -0.10 -5.34
C GLY A 65 -11.72 1.42 -5.19
N LEU A 66 -10.60 2.05 -4.86
CA LEU A 66 -10.47 3.51 -4.83
C LEU A 66 -10.76 4.10 -6.20
N PHE A 67 -10.08 3.65 -7.26
CA PHE A 67 -10.30 4.19 -8.59
C PHE A 67 -11.66 3.83 -9.19
N GLU A 68 -12.19 2.64 -8.90
CA GLU A 68 -13.55 2.28 -9.28
C GLU A 68 -14.56 3.27 -8.69
N ARG A 69 -14.41 3.60 -7.41
CA ARG A 69 -15.31 4.53 -6.73
C ARG A 69 -15.12 5.98 -7.19
N THR A 70 -13.88 6.46 -7.36
CA THR A 70 -13.66 7.81 -7.87
C THR A 70 -14.27 7.98 -9.26
N GLN A 71 -14.07 7.01 -10.17
CA GLN A 71 -14.63 7.08 -11.52
C GLN A 71 -16.16 7.01 -11.54
N LYS A 72 -16.76 6.32 -10.57
CA LYS A 72 -18.22 6.21 -10.44
C LYS A 72 -18.86 7.47 -9.87
N GLU A 73 -18.20 8.14 -8.93
CA GLU A 73 -18.74 9.30 -8.21
C GLU A 73 -18.33 10.64 -8.85
N GLU A 74 -17.26 10.68 -9.65
CA GLU A 74 -16.79 11.90 -10.32
C GLU A 74 -17.84 12.50 -11.26
N ASN A 75 -18.07 13.81 -11.12
CA ASN A 75 -19.05 14.58 -11.90
C ASN A 75 -18.67 16.06 -11.90
N GLU A 76 -19.52 16.93 -12.45
CA GLU A 76 -19.24 18.38 -12.54
C GLU A 76 -19.11 19.07 -11.17
N GLU A 77 -19.71 18.52 -10.12
CA GLU A 77 -19.68 19.07 -8.75
C GLU A 77 -18.64 18.39 -7.85
N GLN A 78 -18.15 17.20 -8.23
CA GLN A 78 -17.26 16.38 -7.42
C GLN A 78 -16.06 15.87 -8.24
N SER A 79 -14.86 16.28 -7.85
CA SER A 79 -13.60 15.84 -8.47
C SER A 79 -12.67 15.21 -7.44
N PHE A 80 -11.90 14.19 -7.85
CA PHE A 80 -10.95 13.50 -6.98
C PHE A 80 -9.51 13.72 -7.46
N LYS A 81 -8.59 13.86 -6.50
CA LYS A 81 -7.14 13.88 -6.77
C LYS A 81 -6.47 12.81 -5.93
N VAL A 82 -5.70 11.95 -6.58
CA VAL A 82 -5.03 10.83 -5.94
C VAL A 82 -3.53 10.99 -6.11
N GLU A 83 -2.81 10.96 -4.98
CA GLU A 83 -1.35 10.96 -4.94
C GLU A 83 -0.85 9.73 -4.22
N VAL A 84 0.30 9.21 -4.66
CA VAL A 84 0.96 8.06 -4.02
C VAL A 84 2.42 8.40 -3.69
N SER A 85 2.85 7.91 -2.53
CA SER A 85 4.25 7.87 -2.11
C SER A 85 4.58 6.49 -1.59
N TYR A 86 5.75 5.95 -1.91
CA TYR A 86 6.18 4.62 -1.46
C TYR A 86 7.63 4.69 -0.97
N MET A 87 7.85 4.30 0.29
CA MET A 87 9.16 4.43 0.92
C MET A 87 9.56 3.16 1.67
N GLU A 88 10.86 2.96 1.82
CA GLU A 88 11.44 1.93 2.66
C GLU A 88 12.17 2.57 3.84
N ILE A 89 11.96 2.03 5.03
CA ILE A 89 12.77 2.33 6.22
C ILE A 89 13.59 1.08 6.55
N TYR A 90 14.91 1.18 6.47
CA TYR A 90 15.82 0.08 6.78
C TYR A 90 17.07 0.62 7.46
N ASN A 91 17.42 0.05 8.62
CA ASN A 91 18.55 0.49 9.43
C ASN A 91 18.53 2.01 9.69
N GLU A 92 17.38 2.53 10.13
CA GLU A 92 17.12 3.95 10.39
C GLU A 92 17.36 4.89 9.19
N LYS A 93 17.38 4.34 7.96
CA LYS A 93 17.51 5.10 6.72
C LYS A 93 16.23 5.01 5.92
N VAL A 94 15.67 6.16 5.60
CA VAL A 94 14.51 6.28 4.71
C VAL A 94 14.98 6.37 3.27
N ARG A 95 14.34 5.63 2.36
CA ARG A 95 14.58 5.67 0.92
C ARG A 95 13.28 5.78 0.16
N ASP A 96 13.31 6.54 -0.91
CA ASP A 96 12.21 6.62 -1.86
C ASP A 96 12.23 5.39 -2.78
N LEU A 97 11.14 4.63 -2.81
CA LEU A 97 11.00 3.49 -3.71
C LEU A 97 10.50 3.91 -5.11
N LEU A 98 10.04 5.15 -5.27
CA LEU A 98 9.56 5.71 -6.53
C LEU A 98 10.59 6.61 -7.22
N ASP A 99 11.82 6.75 -6.67
CA ASP A 99 12.88 7.51 -7.32
C ASP A 99 13.29 6.83 -8.64
N PRO A 100 13.04 7.45 -9.82
CA PRO A 100 13.34 6.85 -11.11
C PRO A 100 14.85 6.64 -11.34
N LYS A 101 15.72 7.33 -10.58
CA LYS A 101 17.16 7.13 -10.66
C LYS A 101 17.62 5.88 -9.90
N GLY A 102 16.73 5.26 -9.11
CA GLY A 102 17.07 4.16 -8.21
C GLY A 102 18.20 4.53 -7.26
N SER A 103 18.33 5.83 -6.92
CA SER A 103 19.44 6.27 -6.10
C SER A 103 19.24 5.69 -4.70
N ARG A 104 20.28 5.05 -4.14
CA ARG A 104 20.24 4.59 -2.75
C ARG A 104 20.42 5.75 -1.75
N GLN A 105 20.04 6.97 -2.15
CA GLN A 105 20.16 8.15 -1.33
C GLN A 105 19.21 8.00 -0.13
N THR A 106 19.76 8.25 1.06
CA THR A 106 18.94 8.35 2.26
C THR A 106 18.24 9.71 2.30
N LEU A 107 16.91 9.67 2.42
CA LEU A 107 16.09 10.84 2.68
C LEU A 107 16.10 11.20 4.16
N LYS A 108 15.99 12.50 4.45
CA LYS A 108 16.00 13.00 5.83
C LYS A 108 14.58 13.08 6.38
N VAL A 109 14.37 12.56 7.59
CA VAL A 109 13.15 12.83 8.36
C VAL A 109 13.32 14.18 9.04
N ARG A 110 12.34 15.06 8.88
CA ARG A 110 12.29 16.40 9.46
C ARG A 110 10.97 16.61 10.17
N GLU A 111 10.88 17.65 10.99
CA GLU A 111 9.65 18.02 11.70
C GLU A 111 9.28 19.46 11.34
N HIS A 112 8.02 19.66 10.95
CA HIS A 112 7.44 20.97 10.71
C HIS A 112 6.48 21.33 11.85
N SER A 113 6.51 22.57 12.32
CA SER A 113 5.77 23.02 13.52
C SER A 113 4.25 22.82 13.43
N VAL A 114 3.69 22.77 12.22
CA VAL A 114 2.25 22.57 11.99
C VAL A 114 1.93 21.20 11.37
N LEU A 115 2.82 20.64 10.55
CA LEU A 115 2.53 19.41 9.79
C LEU A 115 3.04 18.15 10.51
N GLY A 116 3.87 18.32 11.54
CA GLY A 116 4.52 17.22 12.24
C GLY A 116 5.68 16.61 11.42
N PRO A 117 6.01 15.33 11.67
CA PRO A 117 7.13 14.67 11.02
C PRO A 117 6.84 14.40 9.53
N TYR A 118 7.84 14.62 8.68
CA TYR A 118 7.77 14.37 7.24
C TYR A 118 9.12 13.93 6.68
N VAL A 119 9.09 13.30 5.51
CA VAL A 119 10.30 12.87 4.79
C VAL A 119 10.63 13.90 3.72
N ASP A 120 11.76 14.58 3.89
CA ASP A 120 12.25 15.61 2.98
C ASP A 120 12.76 14.99 1.68
N GLY A 121 12.16 15.39 0.56
CA GLY A 121 12.47 14.89 -0.78
C GLY A 121 11.74 13.60 -1.18
N LEU A 122 10.76 13.13 -0.40
CA LEU A 122 9.95 11.96 -0.78
C LEU A 122 9.02 12.30 -1.96
N SER A 123 9.05 11.45 -2.99
CA SER A 123 8.17 11.59 -4.15
C SER A 123 6.71 11.43 -3.76
N LYS A 124 5.90 12.37 -4.24
CA LYS A 124 4.44 12.31 -4.25
C LYS A 124 3.99 12.42 -5.69
N LEU A 125 3.54 11.30 -6.25
CA LEU A 125 3.21 11.20 -7.66
C LEU A 125 1.70 11.20 -7.82
N ALA A 126 1.19 12.12 -8.64
CA ALA A 126 -0.20 12.11 -9.05
C ALA A 126 -0.47 10.89 -9.94
N VAL A 127 -1.58 10.19 -9.67
CA VAL A 127 -2.00 9.00 -10.39
C VAL A 127 -3.47 9.15 -10.77
N THR A 128 -3.85 8.67 -11.96
CA THR A 128 -5.22 8.81 -12.47
C THR A 128 -5.89 7.46 -12.73
N SER A 129 -5.15 6.36 -12.58
CA SER A 129 -5.68 5.01 -12.73
C SER A 129 -4.98 3.99 -11.84
N TYR A 130 -5.65 2.86 -11.61
CA TYR A 130 -5.05 1.72 -10.91
C TYR A 130 -3.78 1.22 -11.61
N LYS A 131 -3.73 1.29 -12.95
CA LYS A 131 -2.57 0.88 -13.75
C LYS A 131 -1.32 1.71 -13.47
N ASP A 132 -1.49 3.01 -13.20
CA ASP A 132 -0.37 3.88 -12.82
C ASP A 132 0.22 3.44 -11.48
N ILE A 133 -0.65 3.17 -10.49
CA ILE A 133 -0.23 2.65 -9.19
C ILE A 133 0.43 1.27 -9.33
N GLU A 134 -0.15 0.36 -10.11
CA GLU A 134 0.41 -0.97 -10.33
C GLU A 134 1.82 -0.90 -10.92
N SER A 135 2.05 0.00 -11.88
CA SER A 135 3.37 0.24 -12.46
C SER A 135 4.36 0.76 -11.42
N LEU A 136 3.96 1.75 -10.62
CA LEU A 136 4.78 2.32 -9.54
C LEU A 136 5.07 1.29 -8.43
N MET A 137 4.10 0.45 -8.07
CA MET A 137 4.28 -0.62 -7.10
C MET A 137 5.25 -1.68 -7.62
N SER A 138 5.15 -2.05 -8.89
CA SER A 138 6.05 -3.02 -9.53
C SER A 138 7.50 -2.52 -9.50
N GLU A 139 7.74 -1.26 -9.90
CA GLU A 139 9.08 -0.66 -9.84
C GLU A 139 9.57 -0.50 -8.39
N GLY A 140 8.73 -0.01 -7.49
CA GLY A 140 9.09 0.15 -6.09
C GLY A 140 9.43 -1.17 -5.40
N ASN A 141 8.71 -2.24 -5.70
CA ASN A 141 8.99 -3.57 -5.17
C ASN A 141 10.33 -4.14 -5.64
N LYS A 142 10.79 -3.82 -6.85
CA LYS A 142 12.13 -4.20 -7.37
C LYS A 142 13.25 -3.44 -6.66
N SER A 143 12.98 -2.20 -6.26
CA SER A 143 13.94 -1.31 -5.58
C SER A 143 14.15 -1.61 -4.08
N ARG A 144 13.33 -2.51 -3.50
CA ARG A 144 13.41 -2.88 -2.08
C ARG A 144 14.73 -3.55 -1.75
N THR A 145 15.20 -3.33 -0.52
CA THR A 145 16.37 -4.03 -0.01
C THR A 145 16.02 -5.49 0.24
N VAL A 146 16.59 -6.38 -0.56
CA VAL A 146 16.48 -7.82 -0.35
C VAL A 146 17.57 -8.24 0.64
N ALA A 147 17.18 -8.70 1.81
CA ALA A 147 18.08 -9.44 2.68
C ALA A 147 18.21 -10.88 2.17
N ALA A 148 19.44 -11.40 2.11
CA ALA A 148 19.63 -12.83 1.93
C ALA A 148 19.39 -13.52 3.28
N THR A 149 18.21 -14.13 3.45
CA THR A 149 17.98 -15.08 4.55
C THR A 149 18.23 -16.48 4.02
N ASN A 150 19.30 -17.14 4.48
CA ASN A 150 19.41 -18.60 4.36
C ASN A 150 18.25 -19.20 5.18
N MET A 151 17.29 -19.79 4.48
CA MET A 151 16.34 -20.76 5.06
C MET A 151 16.85 -22.16 4.81
#